data_AF-A0A540LPF8-F1
#
_entry.id   AF-A0A540LPF8-F1
#
_cell.length_a   1.000
_cell.length_b   1.000
_cell.length_c   1.000
_cell.angle_alpha   90.00
_cell.angle_beta   90.00
_cell.angle_gamma   90.00
#
_symmetry.space_group_name_H-M   'P 1'
#
loop_
_entity.id
_entity.type
_entity.pdbx_description
1 polymer ?
#
loop_
_entity_poly.entity_id
_entity_poly.type
_entity_poly.pdbx_seq_one_letter_code
_entity_poly.pdbx_strand_id
1 'polypeptide(L)'
;MEYKPDIIISVHPLMQHIPLWVLKWQGLQKKVIFVTVITDLNTCHPTWFHPGVNRCYSPSQEVAKRALVDGLDESQIRVFGLPIRPSFARAVFSKDQLREELEMDPDLPAVLLMGGGEGMGPVKETARALGETLFDNEAGKPIGQLIIICGRNKTLAATLESDEWNIPVKVRGFETQMEKWMGACDCIITKAGPGTIAEALIRGLPIILNDYIPGQEKGNVPYVVDNGAGVFTRSPKETARIVAEWFSTKTDELKMMSENALKLAQPEAVFDIVKDIHELALQRGPMANIPYMLTSSFTSLI
;
A
#
# COMPACT_ATOMS: atom_id res chain seq x y z
N MET A 1 11.45 25.19 17.01
CA MET A 1 10.63 24.02 16.69
C MET A 1 9.36 24.11 17.54
N GLU A 2 8.19 23.93 16.92
CA GLU A 2 6.89 23.89 17.60
C GLU A 2 6.79 22.68 18.55
N TYR A 3 7.42 21.57 18.17
CA TYR A 3 7.51 20.34 18.96
C TYR A 3 8.94 20.14 19.51
N LYS A 4 9.07 19.36 20.60
CA LYS A 4 10.35 18.90 21.14
C LYS A 4 10.39 17.36 21.05
N PRO A 5 10.64 16.80 19.85
CA PRO A 5 10.47 15.37 19.64
C PRO A 5 11.62 14.56 20.24
N ASP A 6 11.30 13.50 20.96
CA ASP A 6 12.26 12.44 21.30
C ASP A 6 12.59 11.58 20.08
N ILE A 7 11.62 11.43 19.18
CA ILE A 7 11.68 10.58 17.98
C ILE A 7 11.12 11.33 16.78
N ILE A 8 11.82 11.26 15.65
CA ILE A 8 11.36 11.72 14.34
C ILE A 8 11.29 10.52 13.41
N ILE A 9 10.13 10.33 12.78
CA ILE A 9 9.87 9.27 11.80
C ILE A 9 9.69 9.92 10.43
N SER A 10 10.57 9.60 9.49
CA SER A 10 10.44 10.00 8.10
C SER A 10 9.73 8.91 7.30
N VAL A 11 8.63 9.27 6.64
CA VAL A 11 7.88 8.41 5.71
C VAL A 11 7.91 8.95 4.28
N HIS A 12 8.91 9.78 3.96
CA HIS A 12 9.02 10.44 2.67
C HIS A 12 10.48 10.43 2.16
N PRO A 13 10.74 10.21 0.86
CA PRO A 13 12.09 10.06 0.31
C PRO A 13 12.94 11.34 0.38
N LEU A 14 12.32 12.51 0.55
CA LEU A 14 13.02 13.81 0.61
C LEU A 14 13.20 14.34 2.04
N MET A 15 12.88 13.53 3.06
CA MET A 15 12.85 13.97 4.45
C MET A 15 13.99 13.39 5.29
N GLN A 16 15.05 12.89 4.68
CA GLN A 16 16.23 12.36 5.39
C GLN A 16 17.31 13.43 5.51
N HIS A 17 17.83 13.90 4.37
CA HIS A 17 19.04 14.72 4.30
C HIS A 17 18.92 16.06 5.03
N ILE A 18 17.87 16.84 4.73
CA ILE A 18 17.69 18.16 5.34
C ILE A 18 17.36 18.06 6.84
N PRO A 19 16.40 17.23 7.29
CA PRO A 19 16.14 17.08 8.72
C PRO A 19 17.35 16.58 9.53
N LEU A 20 18.12 15.62 9.01
CA LEU A 20 19.33 15.13 9.68
C LEU A 20 20.43 16.20 9.75
N TRP A 21 20.58 17.00 8.69
CA TRP A 21 21.52 18.13 8.71
C TRP A 21 21.13 19.17 9.78
N VAL A 22 19.85 19.50 9.91
CA VAL A 22 19.34 20.43 10.95
C VAL A 22 19.58 19.85 12.35
N LEU A 23 19.30 18.56 12.58
CA LEU A 23 19.56 17.90 13.86
C LEU A 23 21.04 17.94 14.23
N LYS A 24 21.94 17.76 13.26
CA LYS A 24 23.38 17.87 13.47
C LYS A 24 23.79 19.31 13.80
N TRP A 25 23.31 20.28 13.03
CA TRP A 25 23.63 21.70 13.22
C TRP A 25 23.17 22.24 14.58
N GLN A 26 22.03 21.76 15.08
CA GLN A 26 21.50 22.13 16.41
C GLN A 26 22.08 21.29 17.57
N GLY A 27 23.00 20.35 17.30
CA GLY A 27 23.55 19.45 18.33
C GLY A 27 22.55 18.44 18.89
N LEU A 28 21.42 18.22 18.21
CA LEU A 28 20.32 17.35 18.63
C LEU A 28 20.46 15.90 18.16
N GLN A 29 21.40 15.59 17.26
CA GLN A 29 21.62 14.25 16.70
C GLN A 29 21.80 13.13 17.76
N LYS A 30 22.35 13.46 18.93
CA LYS A 30 22.52 12.50 20.04
C LYS A 30 21.28 12.37 20.93
N LYS A 31 20.36 13.33 20.87
CA LYS A 31 19.15 13.39 21.69
C LYS A 31 17.96 12.78 20.97
N VAL A 32 17.70 13.24 19.75
CA VAL A 32 16.56 12.82 18.94
C VAL A 32 16.89 11.54 18.20
N ILE A 33 16.01 10.53 18.29
CA ILE A 33 16.09 9.34 17.45
C ILE A 33 15.48 9.67 16.10
N PHE A 34 16.22 9.45 15.03
CA PHE A 34 15.73 9.65 13.67
C PHE A 34 15.61 8.31 12.97
N VAL A 35 14.41 7.94 12.55
CA VAL A 35 14.15 6.70 11.81
C VAL A 35 13.47 6.97 10.49
N THR A 36 13.69 6.09 9.52
CA THR A 36 13.04 6.13 8.22
C THR A 36 12.17 4.88 8.06
N VAL A 37 10.95 5.04 7.56
CA VAL A 37 10.11 3.96 7.05
C VAL A 37 9.97 4.13 5.55
N ILE A 38 10.54 3.22 4.78
CA ILE A 38 10.51 3.27 3.32
C ILE A 38 9.14 2.79 2.82
N THR A 39 8.55 3.54 1.88
CA THR A 39 7.25 3.19 1.30
C THR A 39 7.34 2.57 -0.10
N ASP A 40 8.52 2.57 -0.71
CA ASP A 40 8.76 1.95 -2.03
C ASP A 40 9.06 0.46 -1.82
N LEU A 41 8.33 -0.43 -2.50
CA LEU A 41 8.33 -1.87 -2.19
C LEU A 41 9.50 -2.64 -2.81
N ASN A 42 10.10 -2.17 -3.90
CA ASN A 42 11.21 -2.87 -4.56
C ASN A 42 12.26 -1.88 -5.07
N THR A 43 12.04 -1.20 -6.20
CA THR A 43 13.00 -0.18 -6.65
C THR A 43 12.68 1.16 -6.01
N CYS A 44 13.59 1.68 -5.20
CA CYS A 44 13.40 2.92 -4.43
C CYS A 44 14.40 4.01 -4.82
N HIS A 45 14.04 5.26 -4.56
CA HIS A 45 14.95 6.39 -4.79
C HIS A 45 16.10 6.40 -3.75
N PRO A 46 17.37 6.68 -4.13
CA PRO A 46 18.50 6.65 -3.18
C PRO A 46 18.36 7.60 -2.00
N THR A 47 17.54 8.65 -2.12
CA THR A 47 17.36 9.64 -1.04
C THR A 47 16.66 9.11 0.21
N TRP A 48 16.04 7.92 0.13
CA TRP A 48 15.57 7.18 1.29
C TRP A 48 16.70 6.80 2.26
N PHE A 49 17.91 6.65 1.75
CA PHE A 49 19.06 6.15 2.48
C PHE A 49 19.93 7.31 2.97
N HIS A 50 20.27 7.28 4.26
CA HIS A 50 21.20 8.24 4.83
C HIS A 50 21.91 7.61 6.05
N PRO A 51 23.26 7.55 6.11
CA PRO A 51 23.99 6.89 7.19
C PRO A 51 23.73 7.49 8.59
N GLY A 52 23.26 8.73 8.66
CA GLY A 52 22.91 9.41 9.91
C GLY A 52 21.61 8.94 10.58
N VAL A 53 20.83 8.03 10.00
CA VAL A 53 19.61 7.49 10.63
C VAL A 53 19.97 6.50 11.75
N ASN A 54 19.11 6.38 12.76
CA ASN A 54 19.25 5.35 13.80
C ASN A 54 18.71 4.00 13.32
N ARG A 55 17.61 4.02 12.57
CA ARG A 55 17.04 2.86 11.89
C ARG A 55 16.42 3.23 10.55
N CYS A 56 16.41 2.24 9.65
CA CYS A 56 15.74 2.25 8.37
C CYS A 56 14.87 0.98 8.29
N TYR A 57 13.56 1.16 8.31
CA TYR A 57 12.58 0.09 8.16
C TYR A 57 12.28 -0.10 6.67
N SER A 58 12.66 -1.26 6.18
CA SER A 58 12.51 -1.68 4.80
C SER A 58 11.23 -2.51 4.63
N PRO A 59 10.44 -2.28 3.56
CA PRO A 59 9.27 -3.09 3.26
C PRO A 59 9.62 -4.44 2.64
N SER A 60 10.84 -4.63 2.12
CA SER A 60 11.24 -5.85 1.44
C SER A 60 12.73 -6.16 1.59
N GLN A 61 13.13 -7.37 1.21
CA GLN A 61 14.54 -7.78 1.21
C GLN A 61 15.31 -7.08 0.08
N GLU A 62 14.66 -6.79 -1.05
CA GLU A 62 15.22 -6.08 -2.19
C GLU A 62 15.66 -4.67 -1.79
N VAL A 63 14.79 -3.95 -1.09
CA VAL A 63 15.08 -2.60 -0.59
C VAL A 63 16.14 -2.64 0.50
N ALA A 64 16.17 -3.67 1.35
CA ALA A 64 17.19 -3.84 2.39
C ALA A 64 18.59 -4.07 1.78
N LYS A 65 18.67 -4.91 0.74
CA LYS A 65 19.91 -5.11 -0.03
C LYS A 65 20.37 -3.80 -0.66
N ARG A 66 19.44 -3.00 -1.20
CA ARG A 66 19.78 -1.68 -1.74
C ARG A 66 20.30 -0.72 -0.68
N ALA A 67 19.69 -0.72 0.51
CA ALA A 67 20.11 0.11 1.64
C ALA A 67 21.57 -0.17 2.06
N LEU A 68 21.98 -1.44 2.07
CA LEU A 68 23.37 -1.84 2.34
C LEU A 68 24.32 -1.29 1.27
N VAL A 69 23.94 -1.41 -0.01
CA VAL A 69 24.75 -0.89 -1.14
C VAL A 69 24.88 0.63 -1.09
N ASP A 70 23.83 1.33 -0.66
CA ASP A 70 23.81 2.80 -0.54
C ASP A 70 24.35 3.31 0.82
N GLY A 71 25.05 2.45 1.58
CA GLY A 71 25.91 2.85 2.70
C GLY A 71 25.28 2.83 4.08
N LEU A 72 24.15 2.13 4.28
CA LEU A 72 23.66 1.82 5.62
C LEU A 72 24.35 0.56 6.16
N ASP A 73 24.63 0.55 7.46
CA ASP A 73 25.08 -0.63 8.18
C ASP A 73 23.92 -1.63 8.38
N GLU A 74 24.24 -2.93 8.43
CA GLU A 74 23.27 -3.98 8.75
C GLU A 74 22.53 -3.71 10.07
N SER A 75 23.24 -3.14 11.06
CA SER A 75 22.65 -2.78 12.34
C SER A 75 21.52 -1.74 12.21
N GLN A 76 21.55 -0.88 11.18
CA GLN A 76 20.57 0.16 10.94
C GLN A 76 19.31 -0.37 10.23
N ILE A 77 19.36 -1.53 9.59
CA ILE A 77 18.30 -2.00 8.71
C ILE A 77 17.40 -3.01 9.42
N ARG A 78 16.08 -2.88 9.25
CA ARG A 78 15.08 -3.86 9.68
C ARG A 78 14.13 -4.13 8.53
N VAL A 79 13.81 -5.40 8.27
CA VAL A 79 12.86 -5.79 7.23
C VAL A 79 11.59 -6.29 7.91
N PHE A 80 10.66 -5.37 8.16
CA PHE A 80 9.39 -5.67 8.83
C PHE A 80 8.19 -5.59 7.90
N GLY A 81 8.35 -4.92 6.74
CA GLY A 81 7.26 -4.68 5.81
C GLY A 81 6.75 -3.26 5.82
N LEU A 82 5.77 -3.00 4.95
CA LEU A 82 5.09 -1.71 4.90
C LEU A 82 4.06 -1.64 6.04
N PRO A 83 4.08 -0.61 6.91
CA PRO A 83 3.11 -0.51 7.98
C PRO A 83 1.71 -0.23 7.44
N ILE A 84 0.77 -1.11 7.78
CA ILE A 84 -0.66 -0.97 7.51
C ILE A 84 -1.40 -0.61 8.80
N ARG A 85 -2.61 -0.04 8.68
CA ARG A 85 -3.44 0.32 9.85
C ARG A 85 -3.69 -0.92 10.73
N PRO A 86 -3.50 -0.83 12.06
CA PRO A 86 -3.75 -1.94 12.98
C PRO A 86 -5.14 -2.58 12.85
N SER A 87 -6.17 -1.75 12.60
CA SER A 87 -7.55 -2.20 12.40
C SER A 87 -7.71 -3.08 11.16
N PHE A 88 -6.95 -2.80 10.09
CA PHE A 88 -6.96 -3.60 8.88
C PHE A 88 -6.18 -4.89 9.06
N ALA A 89 -4.98 -4.83 9.65
CA ALA A 89 -4.10 -5.99 9.83
C ALA A 89 -4.72 -7.08 10.72
N ARG A 90 -5.46 -6.70 11.76
CA ARG A 90 -6.09 -7.63 12.72
C ARG A 90 -7.52 -8.03 12.36
N ALA A 91 -8.06 -7.51 11.28
CA ALA A 91 -9.44 -7.76 10.92
C ALA A 91 -9.60 -9.19 10.37
N VAL A 92 -10.35 -10.03 11.08
CA VAL A 92 -10.69 -11.41 10.72
C VAL A 92 -12.17 -11.46 10.40
N PHE A 93 -12.51 -11.92 9.19
CA PHE A 93 -13.89 -11.98 8.72
C PHE A 93 -14.13 -13.28 7.94
N SER A 94 -15.37 -13.76 7.94
CA SER A 94 -15.83 -14.70 6.93
C SER A 94 -16.20 -13.94 5.66
N LYS A 95 -15.74 -14.41 4.50
CA LYS A 95 -16.10 -13.82 3.19
C LYS A 95 -17.62 -13.82 2.99
N ASP A 96 -18.29 -14.92 3.36
CA ASP A 96 -19.74 -15.07 3.21
C ASP A 96 -20.50 -14.04 4.06
N GLN A 97 -20.06 -13.82 5.31
CA GLN A 97 -20.64 -12.79 6.19
C GLN A 97 -20.44 -11.38 5.64
N LEU A 98 -19.27 -11.10 5.07
CA LEU A 98 -19.02 -9.79 4.44
C LEU A 98 -19.89 -9.59 3.21
N ARG A 99 -20.08 -10.62 2.39
CA ARG A 99 -20.96 -10.53 1.21
C ARG A 99 -22.40 -10.26 1.62
N GLU A 100 -22.88 -10.93 2.66
CA GLU A 100 -24.20 -10.64 3.23
C GLU A 100 -24.29 -9.19 3.78
N GLU A 101 -23.34 -8.78 4.62
CA GLU A 101 -23.29 -7.42 5.20
C GLU A 101 -23.25 -6.32 4.14
N LEU A 102 -22.49 -6.55 3.06
CA LEU A 102 -22.30 -5.60 1.97
C LEU A 102 -23.37 -5.73 0.88
N GLU A 103 -24.37 -6.60 1.06
CA GLU A 103 -25.45 -6.91 0.12
C GLU A 103 -24.92 -7.32 -1.27
N MET A 104 -23.83 -8.09 -1.30
CA MET A 104 -23.22 -8.67 -2.49
C MET A 104 -23.86 -10.01 -2.83
N ASP A 105 -23.68 -10.45 -4.08
CA ASP A 105 -24.09 -11.80 -4.46
C ASP A 105 -23.22 -12.83 -3.70
N PRO A 106 -23.81 -13.84 -3.05
CA PRO A 106 -23.05 -14.78 -2.22
C PRO A 106 -22.18 -15.73 -3.05
N ASP A 107 -22.63 -16.11 -4.25
CA ASP A 107 -22.05 -17.20 -5.04
C ASP A 107 -21.09 -16.70 -6.13
N LEU A 108 -21.29 -15.48 -6.63
CA LEU A 108 -20.45 -14.93 -7.69
C LEU A 108 -19.07 -14.50 -7.18
N PRO A 109 -17.98 -14.83 -7.90
CA PRO A 109 -16.67 -14.26 -7.62
C PRO A 109 -16.69 -12.75 -7.88
N ALA A 110 -15.94 -12.00 -7.07
CA ALA A 110 -16.01 -10.55 -6.99
C ALA A 110 -14.67 -9.89 -7.29
N VAL A 111 -14.64 -8.91 -8.19
CA VAL A 111 -13.46 -8.08 -8.46
C VAL A 111 -13.64 -6.69 -7.85
N LEU A 112 -12.62 -6.24 -7.11
CA LEU A 112 -12.54 -4.87 -6.61
C LEU A 112 -11.76 -3.99 -7.59
N LEU A 113 -12.38 -2.93 -8.11
CA LEU A 113 -11.74 -1.95 -8.98
C LEU A 113 -11.59 -0.61 -8.25
N MET A 114 -10.35 -0.12 -8.12
CA MET A 114 -10.09 1.16 -7.47
C MET A 114 -8.89 1.94 -8.02
N GLY A 115 -9.05 3.25 -8.17
CA GLY A 115 -8.01 4.20 -8.62
C GLY A 115 -7.20 4.86 -7.50
N GLY A 116 -7.15 4.26 -6.31
CA GLY A 116 -6.65 4.89 -5.09
C GLY A 116 -7.59 5.97 -4.53
N GLY A 117 -7.13 6.73 -3.52
CA GLY A 117 -7.97 7.68 -2.77
C GLY A 117 -8.59 8.81 -3.60
N GLU A 118 -8.00 9.13 -4.76
CA GLU A 118 -8.48 10.17 -5.68
C GLU A 118 -9.18 9.60 -6.94
N GLY A 119 -9.33 8.27 -7.05
CA GLY A 119 -10.01 7.65 -8.19
C GLY A 119 -9.32 7.90 -9.54
N MET A 120 -7.99 7.77 -9.59
CA MET A 120 -7.20 8.01 -10.80
C MET A 120 -7.12 6.77 -11.70
N GLY A 121 -6.76 7.00 -12.97
CA GLY A 121 -6.59 5.94 -13.97
C GLY A 121 -7.86 5.65 -14.77
N PRO A 122 -7.83 4.65 -15.66
CA PRO A 122 -8.93 4.34 -16.59
C PRO A 122 -10.05 3.54 -15.91
N VAL A 123 -10.48 3.95 -14.71
CA VAL A 123 -11.46 3.22 -13.89
C VAL A 123 -12.77 3.06 -14.64
N LYS A 124 -13.23 4.10 -15.36
CA LYS A 124 -14.48 4.06 -16.11
C LYS A 124 -14.42 3.06 -17.26
N GLU A 125 -13.36 3.11 -18.06
CA GLU A 125 -13.16 2.25 -19.21
C GLU A 125 -13.00 0.78 -18.78
N THR A 126 -12.26 0.54 -17.69
CA THR A 126 -12.09 -0.80 -17.11
C THR A 126 -13.39 -1.34 -16.52
N ALA A 127 -14.16 -0.51 -15.82
CA ALA A 127 -15.46 -0.91 -15.26
C ALA A 127 -16.40 -1.39 -16.37
N ARG A 128 -16.55 -0.60 -17.44
CA ARG A 128 -17.41 -0.96 -18.59
C ARG A 128 -16.94 -2.22 -19.29
N ALA A 129 -15.64 -2.36 -19.52
CA ALA A 129 -15.08 -3.59 -20.09
C ALA A 129 -15.38 -4.82 -19.21
N LEU A 130 -15.31 -4.70 -17.88
CA LEU A 130 -15.69 -5.76 -16.95
C LEU A 130 -17.19 -6.07 -16.99
N GLY A 131 -18.04 -5.03 -17.03
CA GLY A 131 -19.50 -5.18 -17.15
C GLY A 131 -19.93 -5.96 -18.38
N GLU A 132 -19.23 -5.77 -19.50
CA GLU A 132 -19.45 -6.53 -20.73
C GLU A 132 -18.87 -7.95 -20.65
N THR A 133 -17.64 -8.09 -20.15
CA THR A 133 -16.89 -9.37 -20.21
C THR A 133 -17.31 -10.38 -19.15
N LEU A 134 -17.83 -9.92 -18.00
CA LEU A 134 -18.27 -10.80 -16.91
C LEU A 134 -19.73 -11.27 -17.06
N PHE A 135 -20.36 -11.01 -18.20
CA PHE A 135 -21.65 -11.55 -18.56
C PHE A 135 -21.50 -12.65 -19.61
N ASP A 136 -21.93 -13.86 -19.30
CA ASP A 136 -21.96 -14.96 -20.26
C ASP A 136 -23.22 -14.84 -21.12
N ASN A 137 -23.04 -14.43 -22.38
CA ASN A 137 -24.13 -14.27 -23.34
C ASN A 137 -24.76 -15.60 -23.78
N GLU A 138 -24.02 -16.71 -23.72
CA GLU A 138 -24.54 -18.02 -24.11
C GLU A 138 -25.42 -18.59 -22.99
N ALA A 139 -24.96 -18.48 -21.74
CA ALA A 139 -25.71 -18.93 -20.57
C ALA A 139 -26.74 -17.90 -20.07
N GLY A 140 -26.69 -16.66 -20.56
CA GLY A 140 -27.58 -15.56 -20.18
C GLY A 140 -27.46 -15.16 -18.70
N LYS A 141 -26.26 -15.26 -18.10
CA LYS A 141 -26.04 -15.02 -16.67
C LYS A 141 -24.66 -14.42 -16.37
N PRO A 142 -24.49 -13.69 -15.26
CA PRO A 142 -23.18 -13.23 -14.82
C PRO A 142 -22.28 -14.40 -14.41
N ILE A 143 -20.98 -14.26 -14.70
CA ILE A 143 -19.90 -15.15 -14.20
C ILE A 143 -19.10 -14.50 -13.07
N GLY A 144 -19.36 -13.23 -12.76
CA GLY A 144 -18.76 -12.50 -11.65
C GLY A 144 -19.50 -11.20 -11.35
N GLN A 145 -19.10 -10.55 -10.27
CA GLN A 145 -19.64 -9.26 -9.81
C GLN A 145 -18.52 -8.22 -9.64
N LEU A 146 -18.88 -6.94 -9.72
CA LEU A 146 -17.92 -5.83 -9.72
C LEU A 146 -18.21 -4.84 -8.58
N ILE A 147 -17.15 -4.49 -7.85
CA ILE A 147 -17.17 -3.46 -6.83
C ILE A 147 -16.23 -2.35 -7.27
N ILE A 148 -16.74 -1.13 -7.34
CA ILE A 148 -15.99 0.04 -7.79
C ILE A 148 -15.88 1.03 -6.64
N ILE A 149 -14.65 1.30 -6.19
CA ILE A 149 -14.39 2.34 -5.19
C ILE A 149 -13.72 3.53 -5.88
N CYS A 150 -14.49 4.62 -6.01
CA CYS A 150 -14.08 5.84 -6.72
C CYS A 150 -13.29 6.81 -5.84
N GLY A 151 -13.13 6.52 -4.55
CA GLY A 151 -12.46 7.43 -3.62
C GLY A 151 -13.18 8.78 -3.55
N ARG A 152 -12.43 9.87 -3.61
CA ARG A 152 -13.00 11.24 -3.58
C ARG A 152 -13.58 11.71 -4.92
N ASN A 153 -13.45 10.92 -5.99
CA ASN A 153 -13.94 11.28 -7.32
C ASN A 153 -15.46 11.08 -7.44
N LYS A 154 -16.22 12.07 -6.94
CA LYS A 154 -17.69 12.07 -6.97
C LYS A 154 -18.27 12.05 -8.38
N THR A 155 -17.61 12.70 -9.33
CA THR A 155 -18.06 12.73 -10.73
C THR A 155 -17.98 11.34 -11.36
N LEU A 156 -16.90 10.61 -11.09
CA LEU A 156 -16.73 9.23 -11.55
C LEU A 156 -17.79 8.31 -10.93
N ALA A 157 -18.03 8.42 -9.62
CA ALA A 157 -19.05 7.64 -8.92
C ALA A 157 -20.44 7.87 -9.53
N ALA A 158 -20.88 9.12 -9.66
CA ALA A 158 -22.18 9.46 -10.23
C ALA A 158 -22.33 8.97 -11.68
N THR A 159 -21.24 9.01 -12.47
CA THR A 159 -21.24 8.50 -13.85
C THR A 159 -21.47 6.99 -13.88
N LEU A 160 -20.75 6.23 -13.05
CA LEU A 160 -20.83 4.76 -13.05
C LEU A 160 -22.11 4.24 -12.38
N GLU A 161 -22.66 4.99 -11.43
CA GLU A 161 -23.99 4.72 -10.83
C GLU A 161 -25.13 4.86 -11.85
N SER A 162 -24.95 5.72 -12.86
CA SER A 162 -25.94 5.93 -13.93
C SER A 162 -25.84 4.94 -15.09
N ASP A 163 -24.76 4.18 -15.17
CA ASP A 163 -24.57 3.17 -16.21
C ASP A 163 -25.49 1.96 -15.95
N GLU A 164 -26.07 1.38 -17.01
CA GLU A 164 -26.80 0.11 -16.91
C GLU A 164 -25.83 -1.07 -16.98
N TRP A 165 -25.98 -2.02 -16.07
CA TRP A 165 -25.07 -3.16 -15.92
C TRP A 165 -25.81 -4.49 -16.10
N ASN A 166 -25.21 -5.40 -16.87
CA ASN A 166 -25.72 -6.77 -17.05
C ASN A 166 -25.28 -7.73 -15.92
N ILE A 167 -24.41 -7.26 -15.03
CA ILE A 167 -23.89 -7.99 -13.88
C ILE A 167 -24.19 -7.22 -12.58
N PRO A 168 -24.13 -7.86 -11.41
CA PRO A 168 -24.18 -7.13 -10.14
C PRO A 168 -22.99 -6.17 -10.01
N VAL A 169 -23.29 -4.88 -9.85
CA VAL A 169 -22.28 -3.83 -9.65
C VAL A 169 -22.61 -3.00 -8.42
N LYS A 170 -21.60 -2.75 -7.58
CA LYS A 170 -21.67 -1.76 -6.49
C LYS A 170 -20.68 -0.65 -6.74
N VAL A 171 -21.20 0.58 -6.87
CA VAL A 171 -20.38 1.79 -6.97
C VAL A 171 -20.36 2.49 -5.63
N ARG A 172 -19.17 2.81 -5.14
CA ARG A 172 -18.93 3.50 -3.87
C ARG A 172 -17.99 4.69 -4.09
N GLY A 173 -18.15 5.70 -3.24
CA GLY A 173 -17.24 6.85 -3.17
C GLY A 173 -16.01 6.54 -2.32
N PHE A 174 -15.79 7.35 -1.28
CA PHE A 174 -14.70 7.16 -0.35
C PHE A 174 -15.11 6.19 0.75
N GLU A 175 -14.35 5.11 0.91
CA GLU A 175 -14.61 4.06 1.90
C GLU A 175 -13.56 4.05 3.00
N THR A 176 -14.03 3.85 4.23
CA THR A 176 -13.17 3.85 5.43
C THR A 176 -12.86 2.45 5.96
N GLN A 177 -13.73 1.48 5.65
CA GLN A 177 -13.60 0.07 6.06
C GLN A 177 -13.13 -0.77 4.86
N MET A 178 -11.94 -0.46 4.35
CA MET A 178 -11.38 -1.14 3.16
C MET A 178 -11.17 -2.64 3.40
N GLU A 179 -10.92 -3.04 4.64
CA GLU A 179 -10.76 -4.42 5.07
C GLU A 179 -11.98 -5.29 4.74
N LYS A 180 -13.19 -4.72 4.78
CA LYS A 180 -14.44 -5.41 4.46
C LYS A 180 -14.58 -5.61 2.95
N TRP A 181 -14.39 -4.55 2.18
CA TRP A 181 -14.48 -4.60 0.71
C TRP A 181 -13.42 -5.51 0.10
N MET A 182 -12.18 -5.43 0.57
CA MET A 182 -11.14 -6.35 0.13
C MET A 182 -11.43 -7.80 0.59
N GLY A 183 -11.92 -8.01 1.81
CA GLY A 183 -12.24 -9.34 2.32
C GLY A 183 -13.41 -10.05 1.61
N ALA A 184 -14.31 -9.28 1.00
CA ALA A 184 -15.46 -9.81 0.25
C ALA A 184 -15.13 -10.17 -1.22
N CYS A 185 -13.97 -9.73 -1.72
CA CYS A 185 -13.53 -9.89 -3.10
C CYS A 185 -12.56 -11.06 -3.29
N ASP A 186 -12.31 -11.41 -4.55
CA ASP A 186 -11.44 -12.51 -4.99
C ASP A 186 -10.21 -12.02 -5.73
N CYS A 187 -10.26 -10.81 -6.31
CA CYS A 187 -9.09 -10.12 -6.86
C CYS A 187 -9.28 -8.60 -6.82
N ILE A 188 -8.20 -7.86 -7.06
CA ILE A 188 -8.20 -6.39 -7.05
C ILE A 188 -7.51 -5.81 -8.28
N ILE A 189 -8.09 -4.78 -8.86
CA ILE A 189 -7.51 -3.94 -9.91
C ILE A 189 -7.20 -2.57 -9.31
N THR A 190 -5.94 -2.17 -9.35
CA THR A 190 -5.52 -0.87 -8.80
C THR A 190 -4.21 -0.37 -9.37
N LYS A 191 -3.86 0.89 -9.11
CA LYS A 191 -2.53 1.42 -9.41
C LYS A 191 -1.48 0.84 -8.45
N ALA A 192 -0.20 0.97 -8.76
CA ALA A 192 0.89 0.44 -7.94
C ALA A 192 1.17 1.23 -6.64
N GLY A 193 0.12 1.67 -5.94
CA GLY A 193 0.20 2.35 -4.64
C GLY A 193 0.62 1.37 -3.54
N PRO A 194 1.69 1.65 -2.77
CA PRO A 194 2.29 0.67 -1.88
C PRO A 194 1.35 0.22 -0.76
N GLY A 195 0.56 1.16 -0.20
CA GLY A 195 -0.43 0.85 0.83
C GLY A 195 -1.48 -0.15 0.36
N THR A 196 -2.11 0.10 -0.79
CA THR A 196 -3.12 -0.80 -1.38
C THR A 196 -2.54 -2.15 -1.76
N ILE A 197 -1.29 -2.19 -2.25
CA ILE A 197 -0.60 -3.46 -2.51
C ILE A 197 -0.46 -4.26 -1.20
N ALA A 198 0.10 -3.66 -0.15
CA ALA A 198 0.30 -4.38 1.12
C ALA A 198 -1.04 -4.80 1.77
N GLU A 199 -2.09 -3.97 1.67
CA GLU A 199 -3.45 -4.33 2.10
C GLU A 199 -4.01 -5.52 1.32
N ALA A 200 -3.85 -5.53 -0.01
CA ALA A 200 -4.28 -6.62 -0.87
C ALA A 200 -3.53 -7.93 -0.57
N LEU A 201 -2.21 -7.86 -0.35
CA LEU A 201 -1.39 -9.02 0.03
C LEU A 201 -1.86 -9.63 1.36
N ILE A 202 -2.14 -8.80 2.38
CA ILE A 202 -2.69 -9.23 3.67
C ILE A 202 -4.04 -9.96 3.49
N ARG A 203 -4.85 -9.53 2.51
CA ARG A 203 -6.14 -10.15 2.20
C ARG A 203 -6.03 -11.34 1.24
N GLY A 204 -4.83 -11.66 0.76
CA GLY A 204 -4.60 -12.73 -0.21
C GLY A 204 -5.26 -12.45 -1.57
N LEU A 205 -5.39 -11.19 -1.96
CA LEU A 205 -5.99 -10.81 -3.24
C LEU A 205 -4.93 -10.78 -4.34
N PRO A 206 -5.08 -11.58 -5.41
CA PRO A 206 -4.33 -11.39 -6.64
C PRO A 206 -4.57 -9.98 -7.21
N ILE A 207 -3.48 -9.35 -7.63
CA ILE A 207 -3.46 -7.92 -7.98
C ILE A 207 -3.29 -7.76 -9.49
N ILE A 208 -4.18 -6.99 -10.13
CA ILE A 208 -3.95 -6.46 -11.47
C ILE A 208 -3.55 -4.99 -11.33
N LEU A 209 -2.26 -4.72 -11.54
CA LEU A 209 -1.74 -3.36 -11.55
C LEU A 209 -2.07 -2.68 -12.88
N ASN A 210 -2.93 -1.66 -12.84
CA ASN A 210 -3.44 -0.99 -14.04
C ASN A 210 -2.73 0.33 -14.38
N ASP A 211 -2.01 0.91 -13.41
CA ASP A 211 -1.19 2.10 -13.60
C ASP A 211 -0.18 2.29 -12.47
N TYR A 212 0.62 3.35 -12.53
CA TYR A 212 1.49 3.80 -11.45
C TYR A 212 1.79 5.29 -11.62
N ILE A 213 2.02 6.01 -10.51
CA ILE A 213 2.54 7.38 -10.53
C ILE A 213 4.03 7.35 -10.94
N PRO A 214 4.43 7.98 -12.07
CA PRO A 214 5.82 8.00 -12.51
C PRO A 214 6.76 8.60 -11.45
N GLY A 215 7.91 7.97 -11.24
CA GLY A 215 8.91 8.39 -10.26
C GLY A 215 8.61 8.03 -8.81
N GLN A 216 7.36 7.67 -8.48
CA GLN A 216 6.96 7.26 -7.12
C GLN A 216 6.62 5.76 -7.04
N GLU A 217 5.76 5.27 -7.92
CA GLU A 217 5.14 3.95 -7.76
C GLU A 217 5.64 2.91 -8.77
N LYS A 218 6.39 3.34 -9.79
CA LYS A 218 6.91 2.42 -10.84
C LYS A 218 7.71 1.26 -10.25
N GLY A 219 8.47 1.53 -9.17
CA GLY A 219 9.28 0.53 -8.49
C GLY A 219 8.48 -0.54 -7.75
N ASN A 220 7.17 -0.37 -7.57
CA ASN A 220 6.32 -1.34 -6.88
C ASN A 220 5.77 -2.42 -7.81
N VAL A 221 5.78 -2.19 -9.14
CA VAL A 221 5.27 -3.16 -10.12
C VAL A 221 6.03 -4.50 -10.05
N PRO A 222 7.38 -4.52 -10.08
CA PRO A 222 8.12 -5.78 -10.04
C PRO A 222 7.93 -6.52 -8.70
N TYR A 223 7.65 -5.80 -7.60
CA TYR A 223 7.35 -6.44 -6.32
C TYR A 223 6.13 -7.38 -6.40
N VAL A 224 5.09 -6.98 -7.14
CA VAL A 224 3.88 -7.80 -7.32
C VAL A 224 4.09 -8.87 -8.38
N VAL A 225 4.64 -8.49 -9.54
CA VAL A 225 4.75 -9.37 -10.71
C VAL A 225 5.80 -10.45 -10.52
N ASP A 226 7.00 -10.10 -10.06
CA ASP A 226 8.12 -11.06 -9.95
C ASP A 226 7.91 -12.07 -8.83
N ASN A 227 7.11 -11.71 -7.81
CA ASN A 227 6.70 -12.63 -6.75
C ASN A 227 5.42 -13.42 -7.07
N GLY A 228 4.86 -13.26 -8.28
CA GLY A 228 3.69 -14.02 -8.72
C GLY A 228 2.42 -13.77 -7.91
N ALA A 229 2.28 -12.58 -7.31
CA ALA A 229 1.08 -12.15 -6.58
C ALA A 229 0.11 -11.36 -7.49
N GLY A 230 0.45 -11.18 -8.76
CA GLY A 230 -0.36 -10.41 -9.68
C GLY A 230 0.29 -10.18 -11.05
N VAL A 231 -0.37 -9.35 -11.85
CA VAL A 231 0.02 -8.99 -13.22
C VAL A 231 -0.03 -7.48 -13.41
N PHE A 232 0.60 -6.98 -14.47
CA PHE A 232 0.54 -5.58 -14.86
C PHE A 232 -0.02 -5.43 -16.27
N THR A 233 -1.07 -4.63 -16.43
CA THR A 233 -1.61 -4.27 -17.75
C THR A 233 -2.32 -2.93 -17.70
N ARG A 234 -2.02 -2.05 -18.66
CA ARG A 234 -2.70 -0.76 -18.80
C ARG A 234 -3.95 -0.81 -19.68
N SER A 235 -4.23 -1.95 -20.30
CA SER A 235 -5.36 -2.10 -21.22
C SER A 235 -6.61 -2.49 -20.44
N PRO A 236 -7.70 -1.68 -20.48
CA PRO A 236 -8.97 -2.03 -19.87
C PRO A 236 -9.55 -3.36 -20.36
N LYS A 237 -9.45 -3.62 -21.68
CA LYS A 237 -9.94 -4.87 -22.28
C LYS A 237 -9.14 -6.08 -21.83
N GLU A 238 -7.82 -5.93 -21.74
CA GLU A 238 -6.95 -7.01 -21.26
C GLU A 238 -7.18 -7.29 -19.77
N THR A 239 -7.37 -6.23 -18.97
CA THR A 239 -7.76 -6.36 -17.56
C THR A 239 -9.04 -7.18 -17.43
N ALA A 240 -10.08 -6.83 -18.20
CA ALA A 240 -11.35 -7.55 -18.17
C ALA A 240 -11.22 -9.02 -18.61
N ARG A 241 -10.41 -9.28 -19.65
CA ARG A 241 -10.09 -10.65 -20.10
C ARG A 241 -9.44 -11.48 -19.00
N ILE A 242 -8.44 -10.94 -18.31
CA ILE A 242 -7.73 -11.65 -17.23
C ILE A 242 -8.69 -11.99 -16.08
N VAL A 243 -9.54 -11.04 -15.66
CA VAL A 243 -10.53 -11.31 -14.59
C VAL A 243 -11.52 -12.39 -15.02
N ALA A 244 -12.05 -12.32 -16.24
CA ALA A 244 -12.97 -13.33 -16.75
C ALA A 244 -12.32 -14.71 -16.81
N GLU A 245 -11.06 -14.81 -17.22
CA GLU A 245 -10.29 -16.06 -17.17
C GLU A 245 -10.14 -16.58 -15.74
N TRP A 246 -9.71 -15.73 -14.80
CA TRP A 246 -9.58 -16.10 -13.40
C TRP A 246 -10.89 -16.58 -12.77
N PHE A 247 -12.03 -16.05 -13.20
CA PHE A 247 -13.36 -16.43 -12.69
C PHE A 247 -13.99 -17.64 -13.41
N SER A 248 -13.37 -18.14 -14.48
CA SER A 248 -13.93 -19.24 -15.29
C SER A 248 -12.93 -20.35 -15.58
N THR A 249 -11.94 -20.08 -16.44
CA THR A 249 -11.06 -21.10 -17.04
C THR A 249 -9.71 -21.25 -16.35
N LYS A 250 -9.28 -20.26 -15.57
CA LYS A 250 -7.98 -20.17 -14.91
C LYS A 250 -8.10 -19.95 -13.40
N THR A 251 -9.07 -20.60 -12.77
CA THR A 251 -9.30 -20.53 -11.32
C THR A 251 -8.08 -20.99 -10.51
N ASP A 252 -7.32 -21.95 -11.03
CA ASP A 252 -6.10 -22.45 -10.38
C ASP A 252 -4.98 -21.39 -10.37
N GLU A 253 -4.87 -20.58 -11.43
CA GLU A 253 -3.92 -19.47 -11.50
C GLU A 253 -4.26 -18.40 -10.46
N LEU A 254 -5.54 -18.03 -10.36
CA LEU A 254 -6.04 -17.09 -9.34
C LEU A 254 -5.71 -17.59 -7.93
N LYS A 255 -5.98 -18.87 -7.64
CA LYS A 255 -5.69 -19.48 -6.34
C LYS A 255 -4.19 -19.47 -6.04
N MET A 256 -3.35 -19.84 -7.00
CA MET A 256 -1.89 -19.80 -6.84
C MET A 256 -1.39 -18.38 -6.54
N MET A 257 -1.89 -17.35 -7.24
CA MET A 257 -1.52 -15.97 -6.96
C MET A 257 -1.99 -15.50 -5.59
N SER A 258 -3.15 -15.99 -5.14
CA SER A 258 -3.70 -15.69 -3.81
C SER A 258 -2.80 -16.26 -2.71
N GLU A 259 -2.35 -17.51 -2.87
CA GLU A 259 -1.39 -18.15 -1.96
C GLU A 259 -0.04 -17.40 -1.95
N ASN A 260 0.43 -16.92 -3.11
CA ASN A 260 1.64 -16.11 -3.18
C ASN A 260 1.47 -14.75 -2.50
N ALA A 261 0.31 -14.11 -2.68
CA ALA A 261 -0.02 -12.87 -2.01
C ALA A 261 0.05 -13.01 -0.48
N LEU A 262 -0.51 -14.10 0.06
CA LEU A 262 -0.44 -14.41 1.49
C LEU A 262 0.98 -14.71 1.99
N LYS A 263 1.85 -15.33 1.18
CA LYS A 263 3.26 -15.56 1.54
C LYS A 263 4.05 -14.25 1.65
N LEU A 264 3.68 -13.23 0.90
CA LEU A 264 4.30 -11.90 0.94
C LEU A 264 3.70 -11.00 2.03
N ALA A 265 2.55 -11.35 2.60
CA ALA A 265 1.84 -10.53 3.57
C ALA A 265 2.67 -10.32 4.84
N GLN A 266 2.71 -9.07 5.31
CA GLN A 266 3.41 -8.68 6.55
C GLN A 266 2.45 -7.92 7.49
N PRO A 267 1.42 -8.60 8.04
CA PRO A 267 0.40 -7.94 8.87
C PRO A 267 0.97 -7.34 10.18
N GLU A 268 2.09 -7.87 10.68
CA GLU A 268 2.73 -7.40 11.92
C GLU A 268 3.64 -6.18 11.74
N ALA A 269 3.85 -5.70 10.50
CA ALA A 269 4.82 -4.65 10.16
C ALA A 269 4.73 -3.41 11.06
N VAL A 270 3.51 -2.88 11.28
CA VAL A 270 3.30 -1.68 12.11
C VAL A 270 3.64 -1.94 13.58
N PHE A 271 3.38 -3.14 14.10
CA PHE A 271 3.64 -3.48 15.49
C PHE A 271 5.13 -3.69 15.73
N ASP A 272 5.80 -4.41 14.82
CA ASP A 272 7.24 -4.66 14.89
C ASP A 272 8.05 -3.36 14.75
N ILE A 273 7.66 -2.47 13.83
CA ILE A 273 8.27 -1.14 13.69
C ILE A 273 8.15 -0.35 14.99
N VAL A 274 6.94 -0.22 15.54
CA VAL A 274 6.72 0.57 16.76
C VAL A 274 7.43 -0.04 17.97
N LYS A 275 7.49 -1.37 18.06
CA LYS A 275 8.22 -2.09 19.10
C LYS A 275 9.72 -1.83 19.03
N ASP A 276 10.34 -1.94 17.85
CA ASP A 276 11.77 -1.65 17.67
C ASP A 276 12.08 -0.17 17.95
N ILE A 277 11.21 0.76 17.52
CA ILE A 277 11.33 2.19 17.88
C ILE A 277 11.31 2.39 19.41
N HIS A 278 10.43 1.69 20.11
CA HIS A 278 10.36 1.75 21.57
C HIS A 278 11.63 1.20 22.22
N GLU A 279 12.15 0.07 21.75
CA GLU A 279 13.40 -0.53 22.25
C GLU A 279 14.61 0.39 22.03
N LEU A 280 14.70 1.07 20.88
CA LEU A 280 15.72 2.10 20.63
C LEU A 280 15.65 3.25 21.63
N ALA A 281 14.45 3.69 21.98
CA ALA A 281 14.24 4.77 22.93
C ALA A 281 14.73 4.37 24.33
N LEU A 282 14.47 3.13 24.75
CA LEU A 282 14.93 2.60 26.03
C LEU A 282 16.45 2.48 26.10
N GLN A 283 17.11 2.06 25.01
CA GLN A 283 18.57 1.88 24.96
C GLN A 283 19.35 3.21 25.12
N ARG A 284 18.74 4.37 24.83
CA ARG A 284 19.40 5.67 25.01
C ARG A 284 19.45 6.17 26.46
N GLY A 285 18.71 5.57 27.40
CA GLY A 285 18.70 5.98 28.81
C GLY A 285 18.30 7.45 29.04
N PRO A 286 18.50 8.02 30.25
CA PRO A 286 18.09 9.39 30.59
C PRO A 286 19.02 10.49 30.00
N MET A 287 19.47 10.36 28.75
CA MET A 287 20.06 11.47 27.99
C MET A 287 19.03 12.58 27.66
N ALA A 288 17.76 12.33 27.93
CA ALA A 288 16.65 13.30 27.87
C ALA A 288 16.80 14.49 28.85
N ASN A 289 17.67 14.39 29.87
CA ASN A 289 17.84 15.44 30.90
C ASN A 289 18.87 16.53 30.55
N ILE A 290 19.45 16.53 29.35
CA ILE A 290 20.37 17.60 28.92
C ILE A 290 19.52 18.75 28.34
N PRO A 291 19.62 19.99 28.86
CA PRO A 291 18.83 21.12 28.38
C PRO A 291 18.94 21.32 26.86
N TYR A 292 17.83 21.68 26.19
CA TYR A 292 17.83 22.19 24.81
C TYR A 292 18.57 23.55 24.79
N MET A 293 19.90 23.54 24.87
CA MET A 293 20.70 24.71 24.59
C MET A 293 20.83 24.80 23.08
N LEU A 294 19.88 25.49 22.45
CA LEU A 294 19.99 25.89 21.05
C LEU A 294 21.24 26.78 20.93
N THR A 295 22.09 26.49 19.95
CA THR A 295 23.16 27.43 19.58
C THR A 295 22.50 28.75 19.19
N SER A 296 22.88 29.84 19.85
CA SER A 296 22.28 31.16 19.65
C SER A 296 22.34 31.56 18.17
N SER A 297 21.18 31.84 17.59
CA SER A 297 21.04 32.29 16.20
C SER A 297 21.63 33.69 16.00
N PHE A 298 22.31 33.87 14.86
CA PHE A 298 22.74 35.11 14.21
C PHE A 298 21.83 36.34 14.48
N THR A 299 22.02 37.04 15.60
CA THR A 299 21.36 38.33 15.88
C THR A 299 22.35 39.47 16.11
N SER A 300 23.64 39.25 15.83
CA SER A 300 24.70 40.24 16.11
C SER A 300 25.61 40.55 14.92
N LEU A 301 25.12 40.43 13.69
CA LEU A 301 25.81 40.89 12.47
C LEU A 301 24.81 41.55 11.51
N ILE A 302 24.26 42.69 11.94
CA ILE A 302 23.88 43.83 11.10
C ILE A 302 24.36 45.08 11.85
#